data_AF-A0A7S2KBK5-F1
#
_entry.id   AF-A0A7S2KBK5-F1
#
_cell.length_a   1.000
_cell.length_b   1.000
_cell.length_c   1.000
_cell.angle_alpha   90.00
_cell.angle_beta   90.00
_cell.angle_gamma   90.00
#
_symmetry.space_group_name_H-M   'P 1'
#
loop_
_entity.id
_entity.type
_entity.pdbx_description
1 polymer ?
#
loop_
_entity_poly.entity_id
_entity_poly.type
_entity_poly.pdbx_seq_one_letter_code
_entity_poly.pdbx_strand_id
1 'polypeptide(L)'
;MSRLAVATAASFIAAANADPALTAALMKKAQLVPGSKTIPDFMMERKLDGYAEEEQQWSFDPTNYSLKYARCQMVEQYSDEVAEDAGQENQNGYVMTTVVKKQRFAVFRLCPSSFCSSKSQFGCDSGYGEYMVDLGEYLQTMMQYNENKKENYCKFCEDCAAGNGDNRMKRRKLEGQEGEGEDEAEDEAEEEVNYCNVSACNNYQDTCEEQENYGDDEPIEYDRYFECQQVQGADSYGNELNLYVGPHCTNNAYSIKLDLFYDEFCTNYAGNKYKLNSFTGLNFESSGLSEYYDGSCVSCKESADPYANVDEDNEDGDDIAEVCEELYMQAAKCEEGISTSSS
;
A
#
# COMPACT_ATOMS: atom_id res chain seq x y z
N MET A 1 -22.70 28.93 41.73
CA MET A 1 -22.26 30.35 41.68
C MET A 1 -20.73 30.29 41.72
N SER A 2 -19.99 30.66 40.67
CA SER A 2 -19.79 32.03 40.12
C SER A 2 -19.18 32.97 41.17
N ARG A 3 -18.15 33.79 40.96
CA ARG A 3 -17.16 34.09 39.87
C ARG A 3 -15.92 34.71 40.60
N LEU A 4 -14.74 35.01 40.05
CA LEU A 4 -14.22 35.24 38.68
C LEU A 4 -12.69 34.90 38.66
N ALA A 5 -12.02 35.03 37.50
CA ALA A 5 -10.55 35.11 37.37
C ALA A 5 -10.11 36.51 36.91
N VAL A 6 -8.85 36.90 37.14
CA VAL A 6 -8.07 37.89 36.34
C VAL A 6 -6.59 37.50 36.37
N ALA A 7 -5.88 37.70 35.26
CA ALA A 7 -4.48 37.34 35.05
C ALA A 7 -3.56 38.56 34.83
N THR A 8 -2.23 38.35 34.92
CA THR A 8 -1.08 39.03 34.25
C THR A 8 0.17 38.84 35.14
N ALA A 9 1.44 38.65 34.73
CA ALA A 9 2.21 38.50 33.49
C ALA A 9 3.53 39.29 33.69
N ALA A 10 4.71 38.65 33.74
CA ALA A 10 6.04 39.27 33.48
C ALA A 10 7.24 38.28 33.63
N SER A 11 7.73 37.87 32.48
CA SER A 11 9.08 37.51 32.00
C SER A 11 10.40 37.66 32.82
N PHE A 12 11.39 36.88 32.37
CA PHE A 12 12.87 37.06 32.35
C PHE A 12 13.81 36.47 33.43
N ILE A 13 14.46 35.36 33.03
CA ILE A 13 15.91 35.05 33.02
C ILE A 13 16.83 35.66 34.13
N ALA A 14 17.39 34.77 34.97
CA ALA A 14 18.79 34.79 35.44
C ALA A 14 19.15 33.37 35.94
N ALA A 15 19.93 32.57 35.21
CA ALA A 15 21.39 32.58 35.10
C ALA A 15 22.08 31.64 36.12
N ALA A 16 22.91 30.73 35.62
CA ALA A 16 23.53 29.65 36.38
C ALA A 16 24.80 30.08 37.14
N ASN A 17 25.14 29.34 38.19
CA ASN A 17 26.49 29.27 38.76
C ASN A 17 26.98 27.82 38.72
N ALA A 18 27.46 27.38 37.55
CA ALA A 18 28.21 26.15 37.40
C ALA A 18 29.72 26.49 37.38
N ASP A 19 30.52 25.75 38.14
CA ASP A 19 31.93 26.04 38.38
C ASP A 19 32.78 25.91 37.09
N PRO A 20 33.49 26.96 36.65
CA PRO A 20 34.31 26.92 35.42
C PRO A 20 35.52 25.98 35.50
N ALA A 21 35.88 25.46 36.68
CA ALA A 21 36.91 24.43 36.81
C ALA A 21 36.43 23.05 36.31
N LEU A 22 35.12 22.74 36.42
CA LEU A 22 34.59 21.42 36.11
C LEU A 22 34.45 21.18 34.60
N THR A 23 34.06 22.21 33.86
CA THR A 23 33.94 22.16 32.39
C THR A 23 35.31 22.07 31.69
N ALA A 24 36.34 22.71 32.25
CA ALA A 24 37.70 22.64 31.72
C ALA A 24 38.36 21.26 31.88
N ALA A 25 37.97 20.49 32.89
CA ALA A 25 38.51 19.14 33.13
C ALA A 25 37.93 18.10 32.15
N LEU A 26 36.65 18.21 31.79
CA LEU A 26 35.96 17.26 30.90
C LEU A 26 36.41 17.34 29.44
N MET A 27 36.78 18.53 28.93
CA MET A 27 37.22 18.67 27.54
C MET A 27 38.63 18.13 27.25
N LYS A 28 39.42 17.73 28.26
CA LYS A 28 40.83 17.37 28.07
C LYS A 28 41.13 15.87 27.95
N LYS A 29 40.11 15.03 27.80
CA LYS A 29 40.26 13.56 27.63
C LYS A 29 39.38 12.90 26.56
N ALA A 30 38.64 13.67 25.76
CA ALA A 30 38.00 13.15 24.55
C ALA A 30 39.04 12.99 23.42
N GLN A 31 39.76 11.87 23.42
CA GLN A 31 40.57 11.48 22.25
C GLN A 31 39.62 10.96 21.17
N LEU A 32 39.51 11.73 20.08
CA LEU A 32 38.78 11.34 18.87
C LEU A 32 39.35 10.04 18.30
N VAL A 33 38.49 9.04 18.10
CA VAL A 33 38.86 7.81 17.38
C VAL A 33 38.98 8.14 15.89
N PRO A 34 40.15 7.96 15.26
CA PRO A 34 40.30 8.16 13.81
C PRO A 34 39.58 7.02 13.08
N GLY A 35 38.44 7.31 12.47
CA GLY A 35 37.63 6.28 11.79
C GLY A 35 36.13 6.56 11.73
N SER A 36 35.62 7.53 12.50
CA SER A 36 34.24 8.01 12.33
C SER A 36 34.09 8.71 10.97
N LYS A 37 33.71 7.94 9.96
CA LYS A 37 33.10 8.51 8.76
C LYS A 37 31.73 9.03 9.16
N THR A 38 31.43 10.25 8.72
CA THR A 38 30.10 10.85 8.79
C THR A 38 29.03 9.87 8.32
N ILE A 39 27.87 9.92 8.95
CA ILE A 39 26.65 9.27 8.45
C ILE A 39 26.50 9.71 6.97
N PRO A 40 26.25 8.79 6.03
CA PRO A 40 26.06 9.16 4.63
C PRO A 40 24.91 10.15 4.44
N ASP A 41 25.06 11.13 3.54
CA ASP A 41 24.05 12.17 3.29
C ASP A 41 22.65 11.61 2.95
N PHE A 42 22.56 10.39 2.41
CA PHE A 42 21.28 9.75 2.08
C PHE A 42 20.35 9.50 3.27
N MET A 43 20.82 9.65 4.52
CA MET A 43 20.02 9.46 5.74
C MET A 43 19.47 10.77 6.35
N MET A 44 19.60 11.93 5.69
CA MET A 44 19.14 13.23 6.25
C MET A 44 18.36 14.13 5.27
N GLU A 45 17.54 13.59 4.37
CA GLU A 45 16.66 14.43 3.54
C GLU A 45 15.22 13.89 3.39
N ARG A 46 14.48 13.77 4.51
CA ARG A 46 13.01 13.91 4.45
C ARG A 46 12.69 15.40 4.34
N LYS A 47 12.68 15.91 3.11
CA LYS A 47 12.44 17.33 2.81
C LYS A 47 11.04 17.72 3.30
N LEU A 48 10.97 18.84 4.01
CA LEU A 48 9.71 19.42 4.49
C LEU A 48 9.13 20.35 3.42
N ASP A 49 7.80 20.40 3.37
CA ASP A 49 7.02 21.04 2.31
C ASP A 49 7.34 22.52 2.13
N GLY A 50 7.41 22.94 0.86
CA GLY A 50 7.75 24.30 0.50
C GLY A 50 7.38 24.62 -0.94
N TYR A 51 6.09 24.88 -1.17
CA TYR A 51 5.46 25.40 -2.40
C TYR A 51 6.44 26.01 -3.41
N ALA A 52 6.83 25.18 -4.39
CA ALA A 52 7.49 25.55 -5.63
C ALA A 52 6.92 24.62 -6.72
N GLU A 53 6.84 25.13 -7.95
CA GLU A 53 6.13 24.51 -9.08
C GLU A 53 6.59 23.06 -9.35
N GLU A 54 5.65 22.18 -9.72
CA GLU A 54 5.79 20.72 -9.81
C GLU A 54 6.74 20.27 -10.95
N GLU A 55 8.05 20.41 -10.74
CA GLU A 55 9.07 19.85 -11.62
C GLU A 55 9.34 18.37 -11.29
N GLN A 56 8.61 17.48 -12.00
CA GLN A 56 8.86 16.04 -12.19
C GLN A 56 9.51 15.28 -11.03
N GLN A 57 8.66 14.66 -10.20
CA GLN A 57 9.03 13.80 -9.08
C GLN A 57 9.77 12.51 -9.50
N TRP A 58 9.69 12.14 -10.78
CA TRP A 58 10.28 10.95 -11.37
C TRP A 58 11.64 11.22 -12.04
N SER A 59 12.61 10.31 -11.87
CA SER A 59 13.93 10.41 -12.53
C SER A 59 13.95 9.86 -13.97
N PHE A 60 12.81 9.37 -14.45
CA PHE A 60 12.53 8.76 -15.75
C PHE A 60 11.03 8.89 -16.06
N ASP A 61 10.59 8.46 -17.25
CA ASP A 61 9.16 8.38 -17.60
C ASP A 61 8.57 7.02 -17.13
N PRO A 62 7.68 6.99 -16.12
CA PRO A 62 7.15 5.76 -15.55
C PRO A 62 6.08 5.09 -16.41
N THR A 63 5.45 5.79 -17.35
CA THR A 63 4.39 5.23 -18.21
C THR A 63 4.89 4.07 -19.09
N ASN A 64 6.20 4.04 -19.35
CA ASN A 64 6.89 2.97 -20.06
C ASN A 64 7.25 1.74 -19.19
N TYR A 65 6.85 1.75 -17.91
CA TYR A 65 7.14 0.71 -16.92
C TYR A 65 5.88 0.06 -16.35
N SER A 66 6.08 -1.12 -15.79
CA SER A 66 5.10 -1.89 -15.06
C SER A 66 5.66 -2.27 -13.70
N LEU A 67 4.88 -2.04 -12.66
CA LEU A 67 5.16 -2.51 -11.32
C LEU A 67 5.03 -4.03 -11.23
N LYS A 68 6.00 -4.63 -10.55
CA LYS A 68 6.06 -6.05 -10.31
C LYS A 68 6.54 -6.33 -8.88
N TYR A 69 5.68 -6.94 -8.08
CA TYR A 69 6.08 -7.51 -6.80
C TYR A 69 7.24 -8.50 -6.98
N ALA A 70 8.32 -8.32 -6.23
CA ALA A 70 9.52 -9.13 -6.31
C ALA A 70 9.69 -10.07 -5.11
N ARG A 71 9.55 -9.56 -3.88
CA ARG A 71 9.74 -10.32 -2.62
C ARG A 71 9.26 -9.56 -1.38
N CYS A 72 9.06 -10.30 -0.29
CA CYS A 72 8.88 -9.78 1.07
C CYS A 72 10.21 -9.92 1.82
N GLN A 73 10.68 -8.85 2.46
CA GLN A 73 11.92 -8.85 3.22
C GLN A 73 11.69 -8.34 4.65
N MET A 74 12.28 -9.02 5.65
CA MET A 74 12.34 -8.51 7.02
C MET A 74 13.76 -8.05 7.33
N VAL A 75 13.90 -6.89 7.97
CA VAL A 75 15.19 -6.32 8.37
C VAL A 75 15.14 -5.98 9.86
N GLU A 76 16.12 -6.47 10.61
CA GLU A 76 16.32 -6.13 12.02
C GLU A 76 17.10 -4.81 12.12
N GLN A 77 16.51 -3.80 12.75
CA GLN A 77 17.14 -2.50 12.99
C GLN A 77 17.04 -2.13 14.47
N TYR A 78 18.05 -1.45 15.00
CA TYR A 78 17.99 -0.92 16.36
C TYR A 78 16.85 0.11 16.47
N SER A 79 16.12 0.07 17.58
CA SER A 79 14.96 0.93 17.83
C SER A 79 14.94 1.34 19.29
N ASP A 80 14.93 2.64 19.56
CA ASP A 80 14.88 3.15 20.94
C ASP A 80 13.58 2.70 21.65
N GLU A 81 12.43 2.71 20.96
CA GLU A 81 11.15 2.16 21.45
C GLU A 81 11.30 0.72 22.00
N VAL A 82 11.80 -0.20 21.17
CA VAL A 82 12.01 -1.61 21.56
C VAL A 82 13.10 -1.74 22.64
N ALA A 83 14.08 -0.83 22.67
CA ALA A 83 15.13 -0.81 23.68
C ALA A 83 14.65 -0.30 25.05
N GLU A 84 13.65 0.58 25.10
CA GLU A 84 13.01 1.03 26.33
C GLU A 84 12.17 -0.10 26.97
N ASP A 85 11.51 -0.92 26.16
CA ASP A 85 10.75 -2.11 26.62
C ASP A 85 11.63 -3.34 26.87
N ALA A 86 12.88 -3.35 26.43
CA ALA A 86 13.78 -4.48 26.59
C ALA A 86 14.05 -4.80 28.08
N GLY A 87 13.75 -6.04 28.48
CA GLY A 87 13.82 -6.51 29.86
C GLY A 87 12.58 -6.23 30.70
N GLN A 88 11.57 -5.54 30.17
CA GLN A 88 10.26 -5.40 30.81
C GLN A 88 9.37 -6.62 30.52
N GLU A 89 8.54 -6.99 31.50
CA GLU A 89 7.55 -8.07 31.39
C GLU A 89 6.22 -7.48 30.93
N ASN A 90 5.71 -7.91 29.78
CA ASN A 90 4.41 -7.46 29.28
C ASN A 90 3.25 -8.15 30.02
N GLN A 91 2.01 -7.75 29.74
CA GLN A 91 0.80 -8.26 30.42
C GLN A 91 0.64 -9.79 30.37
N ASN A 92 1.33 -10.48 29.46
CA ASN A 92 1.27 -11.93 29.25
C ASN A 92 2.40 -12.70 29.93
N GLY A 93 3.25 -12.03 30.72
CA GLY A 93 4.47 -12.62 31.27
C GLY A 93 5.58 -12.85 30.25
N TYR A 94 5.51 -12.22 29.07
CA TYR A 94 6.56 -12.28 28.06
C TYR A 94 7.53 -11.11 28.24
N VAL A 95 8.83 -11.41 28.31
CA VAL A 95 9.89 -10.41 28.44
C VAL A 95 10.54 -10.17 27.08
N MET A 96 10.52 -8.92 26.63
CA MET A 96 11.25 -8.51 25.43
C MET A 96 12.76 -8.65 25.68
N THR A 97 13.45 -9.51 24.92
CA THR A 97 14.91 -9.76 25.10
C THR A 97 15.79 -9.13 24.03
N THR A 98 15.17 -8.44 23.06
CA THR A 98 15.82 -7.80 21.92
C THR A 98 15.74 -6.27 22.04
N VAL A 99 16.72 -5.57 21.46
CA VAL A 99 16.73 -4.11 21.25
C VAL A 99 16.59 -3.75 19.75
N VAL A 100 16.32 -4.76 18.91
CA VAL A 100 16.05 -4.58 17.47
C VAL A 100 14.58 -4.83 17.16
N LYS A 101 13.99 -3.90 16.41
CA LYS A 101 12.67 -3.96 15.79
C LYS A 101 12.81 -4.66 14.44
N LYS A 102 11.89 -5.57 14.09
CA LYS A 102 11.82 -6.12 12.73
C LYS A 102 10.89 -5.26 11.91
N GLN A 103 11.49 -4.45 11.04
CA GLN A 103 10.74 -3.81 9.96
C GLN A 103 10.49 -4.82 8.84
N ARG A 104 9.35 -4.68 8.20
CA ARG A 104 8.84 -5.57 7.16
C ARG A 104 8.67 -4.73 5.91
N PHE A 105 9.22 -5.19 4.80
CA PHE A 105 9.21 -4.44 3.56
C PHE A 105 8.68 -5.30 2.43
N ALA A 106 7.85 -4.71 1.58
CA ALA A 106 7.66 -5.19 0.22
C ALA A 106 8.79 -4.65 -0.64
N VAL A 107 9.36 -5.53 -1.47
CA VAL A 107 10.29 -5.15 -2.53
C VAL A 107 9.58 -5.39 -3.86
N PHE A 108 9.52 -4.35 -4.67
CA PHE A 108 8.98 -4.41 -6.03
C PHE A 108 10.00 -3.89 -7.04
N ARG A 109 9.74 -4.14 -8.31
CA ARG A 109 10.52 -3.63 -9.44
C ARG A 109 9.61 -2.86 -10.38
N LEU A 110 10.13 -1.76 -10.91
CA LEU A 110 9.57 -1.14 -12.09
C LEU A 110 10.34 -1.72 -13.28
N CYS A 111 9.67 -2.61 -14.02
CA CYS A 111 10.18 -3.27 -15.21
C CYS A 111 9.66 -2.57 -16.47
N PRO A 112 10.44 -2.39 -17.55
CA PRO A 112 9.90 -1.83 -18.78
C PRO A 112 8.73 -2.69 -19.28
N SER A 113 7.59 -2.08 -19.59
CA SER A 113 6.31 -2.79 -19.80
C SER A 113 6.38 -3.84 -20.92
N SER A 114 7.19 -3.58 -21.95
CA SER A 114 7.46 -4.52 -23.06
C SER A 114 8.23 -5.79 -22.66
N PHE A 115 8.86 -5.81 -21.49
CA PHE A 115 9.64 -6.94 -20.97
C PHE A 115 9.13 -7.46 -19.61
N CYS A 116 8.10 -6.85 -19.01
CA CYS A 116 7.54 -7.35 -17.76
C CYS A 116 6.79 -8.67 -17.98
N SER A 117 7.22 -9.73 -17.31
CA SER A 117 6.56 -11.04 -17.36
C SER A 117 5.92 -11.40 -16.03
N SER A 118 4.59 -11.57 -16.00
CA SER A 118 3.87 -12.14 -14.85
C SER A 118 4.36 -13.56 -14.50
N LYS A 119 4.97 -14.27 -15.45
CA LYS A 119 5.51 -15.63 -15.26
C LYS A 119 6.91 -15.67 -14.64
N SER A 120 7.64 -14.55 -14.63
CA SER A 120 8.95 -14.42 -13.96
C SER A 120 8.75 -13.85 -12.56
N GLN A 121 9.41 -14.37 -11.53
CA GLN A 121 9.31 -13.83 -10.17
C GLN A 121 9.64 -12.33 -10.10
N PHE A 122 10.57 -11.87 -10.94
CA PHE A 122 11.06 -10.49 -10.94
C PHE A 122 10.54 -9.64 -12.11
N GLY A 123 9.66 -10.18 -12.95
CA GLY A 123 9.18 -9.51 -14.16
C GLY A 123 10.20 -9.55 -15.29
N CYS A 124 11.35 -8.92 -15.09
CA CYS A 124 12.39 -8.69 -16.08
C CYS A 124 13.81 -8.80 -15.47
N ASP A 125 14.81 -9.03 -16.33
CA ASP A 125 16.21 -9.28 -15.93
C ASP A 125 17.15 -8.06 -16.10
N SER A 126 16.70 -6.98 -16.73
CA SER A 126 17.49 -5.78 -17.02
C SER A 126 16.60 -4.56 -17.26
N GLY A 127 17.16 -3.35 -17.10
CA GLY A 127 16.43 -2.11 -17.38
C GLY A 127 15.44 -1.71 -16.29
N TYR A 128 15.60 -2.23 -15.07
CA TYR A 128 14.65 -2.05 -13.97
C TYR A 128 15.24 -1.24 -12.82
N GLY A 129 14.37 -0.56 -12.06
CA GLY A 129 14.66 -0.10 -10.69
C GLY A 129 14.14 -1.12 -9.68
N GLU A 130 14.83 -1.29 -8.55
CA GLU A 130 14.35 -2.06 -7.40
C GLU A 130 13.98 -1.10 -6.27
N TYR A 131 12.79 -1.27 -5.71
CA TYR A 131 12.15 -0.34 -4.79
C TYR A 131 11.73 -1.07 -3.52
N MET A 132 11.80 -0.38 -2.38
CA MET A 132 11.49 -0.97 -1.07
C MET A 132 10.63 -0.01 -0.25
N VAL A 133 9.46 -0.48 0.18
CA VAL A 133 8.43 0.26 0.93
C VAL A 133 7.97 -0.59 2.12
N ASP A 134 7.37 0.01 3.15
CA ASP A 134 6.82 -0.77 4.27
C ASP A 134 5.77 -1.79 3.78
N LEU A 135 5.73 -2.94 4.43
CA LEU A 135 4.84 -4.03 4.03
C LEU A 135 3.36 -3.71 4.27
N GLY A 136 3.03 -2.95 5.32
CA GLY A 136 1.65 -2.53 5.58
C GLY A 136 1.17 -1.57 4.49
N GLU A 137 1.99 -0.56 4.20
CA GLU A 137 1.76 0.43 3.14
C GLU A 137 1.55 -0.23 1.77
N TYR A 138 2.45 -1.15 1.39
CA TYR A 138 2.32 -1.88 0.12
C TYR A 138 1.00 -2.67 0.02
N LEU A 139 0.56 -3.31 1.11
CA LEU A 139 -0.72 -4.02 1.12
C LEU A 139 -1.89 -3.04 1.02
N GLN A 140 -1.81 -1.87 1.67
CA GLN A 140 -2.82 -0.83 1.62
C GLN A 140 -3.01 -0.27 0.21
N THR A 141 -1.93 0.17 -0.44
CA THR A 141 -1.97 0.67 -1.83
C THR A 141 -2.44 -0.40 -2.82
N MET A 142 -1.96 -1.65 -2.68
CA MET A 142 -2.39 -2.74 -3.57
C MET A 142 -3.85 -3.15 -3.35
N MET A 143 -4.38 -2.99 -2.15
CA MET A 143 -5.80 -3.20 -1.86
C MET A 143 -6.65 -2.13 -2.55
N GLN A 144 -6.32 -0.84 -2.37
CA GLN A 144 -7.00 0.27 -3.04
C GLN A 144 -6.92 0.15 -4.56
N TYR A 145 -5.77 -0.22 -5.12
CA TYR A 145 -5.63 -0.51 -6.55
C TYR A 145 -6.59 -1.62 -7.02
N ASN A 146 -6.69 -2.72 -6.26
CA ASN A 146 -7.59 -3.83 -6.58
C ASN A 146 -9.08 -3.44 -6.45
N GLU A 147 -9.43 -2.61 -5.47
CA GLU A 147 -10.78 -2.07 -5.25
C GLU A 147 -11.18 -1.12 -6.40
N ASN A 148 -10.38 -0.10 -6.69
CA ASN A 148 -10.63 0.86 -7.78
C ASN A 148 -10.73 0.13 -9.13
N LYS A 149 -9.84 -0.84 -9.38
CA LYS A 149 -9.89 -1.68 -10.58
C LYS A 149 -11.17 -2.51 -10.69
N LYS A 150 -11.65 -3.05 -9.57
CA LYS A 150 -12.92 -3.79 -9.51
C LYS A 150 -14.09 -2.86 -9.80
N GLU A 151 -14.15 -1.70 -9.15
CA GLU A 151 -15.21 -0.69 -9.36
C GLU A 151 -15.25 -0.22 -10.82
N ASN A 152 -14.09 0.13 -11.38
CA ASN A 152 -13.93 0.55 -12.77
C ASN A 152 -14.35 -0.54 -13.76
N TYR A 153 -13.97 -1.80 -13.53
CA TYR A 153 -14.47 -2.94 -14.31
C TYR A 153 -15.99 -3.11 -14.21
N CYS A 154 -16.57 -2.95 -13.02
CA CYS A 154 -18.01 -3.09 -12.82
C CYS A 154 -18.79 -1.95 -13.50
N LYS A 155 -18.39 -0.68 -13.32
CA LYS A 155 -18.98 0.49 -13.98
C LYS A 155 -18.92 0.35 -15.51
N PHE A 156 -17.74 0.03 -16.06
CA PHE A 156 -17.56 -0.23 -17.49
C PHE A 156 -18.56 -1.28 -18.01
N CYS A 157 -18.75 -2.38 -17.29
CA CYS A 157 -19.64 -3.47 -17.70
C CYS A 157 -21.14 -3.16 -17.50
N GLU A 158 -21.49 -2.27 -16.58
CA GLU A 158 -22.86 -1.74 -16.44
C GLU A 158 -23.22 -0.80 -17.58
N ASP A 159 -22.35 0.16 -17.88
CA ASP A 159 -22.49 1.06 -19.03
C ASP A 159 -22.54 0.26 -20.34
N CYS A 160 -21.74 -0.80 -20.45
CA CYS A 160 -21.79 -1.79 -21.53
C CYS A 160 -23.17 -2.43 -21.69
N ALA A 161 -23.78 -2.87 -20.60
CA ALA A 161 -25.09 -3.50 -20.60
C ALA A 161 -26.20 -2.50 -20.96
N ALA A 162 -26.11 -1.27 -20.45
CA ALA A 162 -27.04 -0.18 -20.72
C ALA A 162 -27.03 0.25 -22.19
N GLY A 163 -25.85 0.53 -22.76
CA GLY A 163 -25.69 0.93 -24.18
C GLY A 163 -26.14 -0.15 -25.18
N ASN A 164 -26.02 -1.44 -24.81
CA ASN A 164 -26.58 -2.55 -25.58
C ASN A 164 -28.12 -2.66 -25.44
N GLY A 165 -28.69 -2.22 -24.30
CA GLY A 165 -30.13 -2.14 -24.07
C GLY A 165 -30.82 -1.12 -24.95
N ASP A 166 -30.29 0.10 -25.01
CA ASP A 166 -30.87 1.18 -25.82
C ASP A 166 -30.73 0.93 -27.33
N ASN A 167 -29.62 0.36 -27.79
CA ASN A 167 -29.48 -0.07 -29.18
C ASN A 167 -30.50 -1.16 -29.56
N ARG A 168 -30.90 -2.04 -28.62
CA ARG A 168 -32.01 -2.99 -28.81
C ARG A 168 -33.38 -2.31 -28.90
N MET A 169 -33.62 -1.23 -28.15
CA MET A 169 -34.86 -0.43 -28.27
C MET A 169 -34.89 0.37 -29.57
N LYS A 170 -33.80 1.06 -29.94
CA LYS A 170 -33.67 1.79 -31.22
C LYS A 170 -33.95 0.86 -32.41
N ARG A 171 -33.33 -0.33 -32.48
CA ARG A 171 -33.63 -1.33 -33.53
C ARG A 171 -35.07 -1.84 -33.55
N ARG A 172 -35.67 -2.14 -32.39
CA ARG A 172 -37.09 -2.58 -32.34
C ARG A 172 -38.08 -1.49 -32.76
N LYS A 173 -37.74 -0.21 -32.59
CA LYS A 173 -38.53 0.92 -33.09
C LYS A 173 -38.49 0.99 -34.63
N LEU A 174 -37.32 0.79 -35.22
CA LEU A 174 -37.12 0.78 -36.68
C LEU A 174 -37.75 -0.46 -37.36
N GLU A 175 -37.64 -1.65 -36.75
CA GLU A 175 -38.24 -2.89 -37.27
C GLU A 175 -39.77 -2.99 -37.07
N GLY A 176 -40.40 -1.96 -36.47
CA GLY A 176 -41.83 -1.93 -36.13
C GLY A 176 -42.68 -0.91 -36.90
N GLN A 177 -42.11 -0.18 -37.87
CA GLN A 177 -42.77 0.96 -38.51
C GLN A 177 -42.97 0.78 -40.04
N GLU A 178 -43.75 -0.24 -40.43
CA GLU A 178 -44.44 -0.21 -41.72
C GLU A 178 -45.67 0.72 -41.61
N GLY A 179 -45.51 2.01 -41.98
CA GLY A 179 -46.63 2.96 -41.90
C GLY A 179 -46.29 4.41 -42.22
N GLU A 180 -46.18 4.71 -43.52
CA GLU A 180 -46.43 6.01 -44.19
C GLU A 180 -46.26 7.32 -43.39
N GLY A 181 -45.18 8.05 -43.67
CA GLY A 181 -45.00 9.45 -43.27
C GLY A 181 -43.74 10.06 -43.89
N GLU A 182 -43.91 10.86 -44.94
CA GLU A 182 -42.85 11.75 -45.44
C GLU A 182 -42.72 12.93 -44.47
N ASP A 183 -41.55 13.14 -43.87
CA ASP A 183 -41.06 14.44 -43.41
C ASP A 183 -39.54 14.36 -43.22
N GLU A 184 -38.84 15.43 -43.62
CA GLU A 184 -37.37 15.48 -43.66
C GLU A 184 -36.77 15.70 -42.26
N ALA A 185 -36.02 14.71 -41.77
CA ALA A 185 -35.07 14.87 -40.67
C ALA A 185 -33.69 14.35 -41.14
N GLU A 186 -32.80 15.27 -41.46
CA GLU A 186 -31.36 15.00 -41.54
C GLU A 186 -30.81 14.83 -40.12
N ASP A 187 -31.23 13.76 -39.44
CA ASP A 187 -30.57 13.31 -38.23
C ASP A 187 -29.22 12.72 -38.66
N GLU A 188 -28.15 13.47 -38.41
CA GLU A 188 -26.78 12.94 -38.37
C GLU A 188 -26.74 11.87 -37.28
N ALA A 189 -27.05 10.63 -37.68
CA ALA A 189 -26.76 9.46 -36.89
C ALA A 189 -25.24 9.33 -36.84
N GLU A 190 -24.62 10.05 -35.90
CA GLU A 190 -23.29 9.73 -35.41
C GLU A 190 -23.29 8.22 -35.15
N GLU A 191 -22.40 7.50 -35.83
CA GLU A 191 -22.15 6.10 -35.50
C GLU A 191 -21.57 6.10 -34.09
N GLU A 192 -22.46 5.98 -33.11
CA GLU A 192 -22.17 5.69 -31.72
C GLU A 192 -21.55 4.29 -31.70
N VAL A 193 -20.27 4.23 -32.07
CA VAL A 193 -19.51 2.99 -32.22
C VAL A 193 -19.59 2.32 -30.86
N ASN A 194 -20.32 1.21 -30.82
CA ASN A 194 -20.49 0.40 -29.63
C ASN A 194 -19.10 -0.19 -29.28
N TYR A 195 -18.34 0.62 -28.54
CA TYR A 195 -16.96 0.37 -28.15
C TYR A 195 -16.87 -0.79 -27.15
N CYS A 196 -18.03 -1.27 -26.70
CA CYS A 196 -18.08 -2.24 -25.66
C CYS A 196 -17.80 -3.64 -26.16
N ASN A 197 -16.57 -4.08 -25.93
CA ASN A 197 -16.18 -5.47 -26.08
C ASN A 197 -16.88 -6.31 -25.01
N VAL A 198 -18.09 -6.80 -25.29
CA VAL A 198 -18.90 -7.63 -24.38
C VAL A 198 -18.13 -8.85 -23.84
N SER A 199 -17.13 -9.37 -24.57
CA SER A 199 -16.29 -10.47 -24.10
C SER A 199 -15.31 -10.09 -22.98
N ALA A 200 -15.09 -8.79 -22.76
CA ALA A 200 -14.36 -8.28 -21.61
C ALA A 200 -15.17 -8.46 -20.32
N CYS A 201 -16.50 -8.38 -20.39
CA CYS A 201 -17.43 -8.50 -19.26
C CYS A 201 -17.89 -9.93 -18.95
N ASN A 202 -17.21 -10.95 -19.48
CA ASN A 202 -17.61 -12.36 -19.32
C ASN A 202 -17.72 -12.82 -17.86
N ASN A 203 -16.95 -12.20 -16.94
CA ASN A 203 -16.94 -12.52 -15.51
C ASN A 203 -17.68 -11.47 -14.67
N TYR A 204 -18.42 -10.53 -15.27
CA TYR A 204 -19.12 -9.45 -14.55
C TYR A 204 -19.99 -10.01 -13.42
N GLN A 205 -20.73 -11.09 -13.70
CA GLN A 205 -21.61 -11.70 -12.70
C GLN A 205 -20.86 -12.23 -11.47
N ASP A 206 -19.70 -12.88 -11.66
CA ASP A 206 -18.91 -13.43 -10.55
C ASP A 206 -18.10 -12.36 -9.80
N THR A 207 -17.92 -11.17 -10.39
CA THR A 207 -17.06 -10.10 -9.86
C THR A 207 -17.84 -8.96 -9.22
N CYS A 208 -18.99 -8.60 -9.81
CA CYS A 208 -19.73 -7.37 -9.56
C CYS A 208 -21.12 -7.61 -8.97
N GLU A 209 -21.80 -8.72 -9.31
CA GLU A 209 -22.98 -9.11 -8.53
C GLU A 209 -22.49 -9.70 -7.21
N GLU A 210 -22.63 -8.91 -6.13
CA GLU A 210 -22.44 -9.42 -4.78
C GLU A 210 -23.36 -10.62 -4.56
N GLN A 211 -22.78 -11.82 -4.49
CA GLN A 211 -23.52 -12.95 -3.94
C GLN A 211 -23.71 -12.69 -2.45
N GLU A 212 -24.89 -12.16 -2.08
CA GLU A 212 -25.45 -12.12 -0.72
C GLU A 212 -25.68 -13.55 -0.17
N ASN A 213 -24.61 -14.33 -0.11
CA ASN A 213 -24.56 -15.70 0.37
C ASN A 213 -23.30 -15.93 1.22
N TYR A 214 -22.81 -14.86 1.84
CA TYR A 214 -22.10 -14.97 3.11
C TYR A 214 -23.05 -15.64 4.10
N GLY A 215 -22.55 -16.65 4.82
CA GLY A 215 -23.27 -17.20 5.98
C GLY A 215 -23.32 -16.18 7.12
N ASP A 216 -23.76 -16.60 8.31
CA ASP A 216 -23.79 -15.74 9.51
C ASP A 216 -22.39 -15.27 10.01
N ASP A 217 -21.32 -15.48 9.24
CA ASP A 217 -19.95 -15.07 9.53
C ASP A 217 -19.62 -13.76 8.79
N GLU A 218 -19.33 -12.69 9.54
CA GLU A 218 -18.90 -11.38 8.98
C GLU A 218 -17.58 -11.51 8.18
N PRO A 219 -17.45 -10.84 7.02
CA PRO A 219 -16.21 -10.86 6.24
C PRO A 219 -15.05 -10.22 7.03
N ILE A 220 -13.84 -10.74 6.82
CA ILE A 220 -12.65 -10.24 7.49
C ILE A 220 -12.12 -9.01 6.75
N GLU A 221 -12.21 -7.86 7.41
CA GLU A 221 -11.51 -6.62 7.09
C GLU A 221 -9.98 -6.83 7.24
N TYR A 222 -9.27 -7.12 6.14
CA TYR A 222 -7.84 -7.44 6.14
C TYR A 222 -6.95 -6.20 6.36
N ASP A 223 -7.39 -5.04 5.87
CA ASP A 223 -6.77 -3.71 6.01
C ASP A 223 -6.39 -3.40 7.46
N ARG A 224 -7.30 -3.69 8.38
CA ARG A 224 -7.11 -3.47 9.82
C ARG A 224 -5.86 -4.18 10.34
N TYR A 225 -5.51 -5.32 9.74
CA TYR A 225 -4.37 -6.16 10.11
C TYR A 225 -3.11 -5.93 9.26
N PHE A 226 -3.06 -4.91 8.39
CA PHE A 226 -1.82 -4.49 7.72
C PHE A 226 -0.86 -3.85 8.73
N GLU A 227 -1.41 -3.10 9.70
CA GLU A 227 -0.73 -2.74 10.95
C GLU A 227 -0.82 -3.87 12.00
N CYS A 228 0.02 -3.79 13.04
CA CYS A 228 0.12 -4.82 14.07
C CYS A 228 -0.98 -4.65 15.15
N GLN A 229 -2.11 -5.33 15.00
CA GLN A 229 -3.27 -5.17 15.89
C GLN A 229 -3.29 -6.13 17.06
N GLN A 230 -3.64 -5.63 18.24
CA GLN A 230 -3.85 -6.47 19.43
C GLN A 230 -5.12 -7.32 19.27
N VAL A 231 -5.00 -8.62 19.54
CA VAL A 231 -6.10 -9.59 19.60
C VAL A 231 -6.11 -10.30 20.95
N GLN A 232 -7.31 -10.54 21.48
CA GLN A 232 -7.52 -11.28 22.72
C GLN A 232 -7.92 -12.72 22.39
N GLY A 233 -7.36 -13.67 23.11
CA GLY A 233 -7.67 -15.09 22.96
C GLY A 233 -7.33 -15.86 24.23
N ALA A 234 -7.33 -17.19 24.13
CA ALA A 234 -6.97 -18.07 25.24
C ALA A 234 -5.77 -18.97 24.88
N ASP A 235 -4.92 -19.26 25.87
CA ASP A 235 -3.89 -20.28 25.72
C ASP A 235 -4.47 -21.71 25.82
N SER A 236 -3.61 -22.72 25.61
CA SER A 236 -4.02 -24.13 25.67
C SER A 236 -4.49 -24.62 27.05
N TYR A 237 -4.42 -23.78 28.08
CA TYR A 237 -4.91 -24.03 29.44
C TYR A 237 -6.15 -23.20 29.79
N GLY A 238 -6.61 -22.33 28.89
CA GLY A 238 -7.76 -21.45 29.09
C GLY A 238 -7.43 -20.15 29.81
N ASN A 239 -6.15 -19.76 29.92
CA ASN A 239 -5.78 -18.44 30.43
C ASN A 239 -5.97 -17.39 29.33
N GLU A 240 -6.53 -16.23 29.67
CA GLU A 240 -6.58 -15.07 28.79
C GLU A 240 -5.17 -14.66 28.37
N LEU A 241 -5.00 -14.36 27.08
CA LEU A 241 -3.73 -14.00 26.46
C LEU A 241 -3.99 -12.91 25.41
N ASN A 242 -3.18 -11.86 25.44
CA ASN A 242 -3.16 -10.82 24.41
C ASN A 242 -2.00 -11.11 23.45
N LEU A 243 -2.29 -11.35 22.18
CA LEU A 243 -1.30 -11.45 21.11
C LEU A 243 -1.53 -10.31 20.11
N TYR A 244 -0.67 -10.21 19.10
CA TYR A 244 -0.83 -9.25 18.02
C TYR A 244 -0.87 -9.96 16.67
N VAL A 245 -1.71 -9.49 15.74
CA VAL A 245 -1.81 -9.98 14.37
C VAL A 245 -1.24 -8.91 13.44
N GLY A 246 -0.42 -9.35 12.48
CA GLY A 246 0.10 -8.47 11.42
C GLY A 246 0.68 -9.28 10.26
N PRO A 247 1.10 -8.62 9.16
CA PRO A 247 1.64 -9.30 8.00
C PRO A 247 3.05 -9.84 8.27
N HIS A 248 3.38 -10.97 7.65
CA HIS A 248 4.62 -11.70 7.87
C HIS A 248 5.12 -12.35 6.58
N CYS A 249 6.38 -12.07 6.20
CA CYS A 249 7.06 -12.74 5.10
C CYS A 249 7.24 -14.23 5.41
N THR A 250 6.62 -15.14 4.64
CA THR A 250 6.85 -16.58 4.82
C THR A 250 8.30 -16.98 4.46
N ASN A 251 8.70 -18.20 4.84
CA ASN A 251 10.07 -18.69 4.67
C ASN A 251 10.58 -18.74 3.21
N ASN A 252 9.71 -18.59 2.21
CA ASN A 252 10.12 -18.48 0.81
C ASN A 252 10.54 -17.05 0.40
N ALA A 253 10.31 -16.05 1.26
CA ALA A 253 10.48 -14.62 0.98
C ALA A 253 9.64 -14.06 -0.19
N TYR A 254 8.60 -14.78 -0.65
CA TYR A 254 7.72 -14.36 -1.75
C TYR A 254 6.24 -14.31 -1.37
N SER A 255 5.81 -15.05 -0.34
CA SER A 255 4.41 -15.06 0.09
C SER A 255 4.24 -14.32 1.40
N ILE A 256 3.24 -13.45 1.47
CA ILE A 256 2.84 -12.69 2.67
C ILE A 256 1.63 -13.40 3.30
N LYS A 257 1.59 -13.48 4.62
CA LYS A 257 0.43 -13.98 5.38
C LYS A 257 0.23 -13.14 6.64
N LEU A 258 -0.97 -13.15 7.20
CA LEU A 258 -1.16 -12.75 8.60
C LEU A 258 -0.69 -13.87 9.54
N ASP A 259 -0.12 -13.50 10.68
CA ASP A 259 0.20 -14.44 11.77
C ASP A 259 0.30 -13.72 13.12
N LEU A 260 0.49 -14.51 14.19
CA LEU A 260 0.53 -14.03 15.57
C LEU A 260 1.94 -13.66 16.04
N PHE A 261 2.01 -12.64 16.89
CA PHE A 261 3.20 -12.10 17.53
C PHE A 261 2.97 -11.79 19.02
N TYR A 262 4.05 -11.67 19.80
CA TYR A 262 4.02 -11.38 21.24
C TYR A 262 4.06 -9.89 21.60
N ASP A 263 4.29 -9.01 20.63
CA ASP A 263 4.51 -7.58 20.79
C ASP A 263 3.83 -6.75 19.70
N GLU A 264 3.54 -5.49 20.02
CA GLU A 264 2.87 -4.50 19.16
C GLU A 264 3.68 -4.03 17.95
N PHE A 265 4.96 -4.40 17.87
CA PHE A 265 5.78 -4.15 16.68
C PHE A 265 5.77 -5.33 15.72
N CYS A 266 5.10 -6.43 16.06
CA CYS A 266 5.08 -7.69 15.34
C CYS A 266 6.52 -8.20 15.04
N THR A 267 7.39 -8.15 16.06
CA THR A 267 8.82 -8.53 15.96
C THR A 267 9.11 -9.96 16.45
N ASN A 268 8.41 -10.42 17.50
CA ASN A 268 8.60 -11.72 18.12
C ASN A 268 7.45 -12.66 17.74
N TYR A 269 7.74 -13.55 16.80
CA TYR A 269 6.77 -14.45 16.19
C TYR A 269 6.21 -15.50 17.16
N ALA A 270 4.88 -15.52 17.31
CA ALA A 270 4.12 -16.44 18.17
C ALA A 270 3.43 -17.58 17.40
N GLY A 271 3.32 -17.49 16.06
CA GLY A 271 2.69 -18.49 15.17
C GLY A 271 3.30 -19.92 15.18
N ASN A 272 4.45 -20.09 15.83
CA ASN A 272 5.03 -21.40 16.15
C ASN A 272 4.31 -22.12 17.30
N LYS A 273 3.72 -21.36 18.24
CA LYS A 273 3.06 -21.87 19.45
C LYS A 273 1.53 -21.81 19.33
N TYR A 274 1.02 -20.72 18.76
CA TYR A 274 -0.41 -20.49 18.55
C TYR A 274 -0.74 -20.55 17.05
N LYS A 275 -2.03 -20.73 16.71
CA LYS A 275 -2.51 -20.70 15.32
C LYS A 275 -3.57 -19.63 15.21
N LEU A 276 -3.39 -18.72 14.25
CA LEU A 276 -4.20 -17.52 14.06
C LEU A 276 -5.71 -17.82 14.22
N ASN A 277 -6.28 -18.62 13.32
CA ASN A 277 -7.72 -18.92 13.31
C ASN A 277 -8.21 -19.62 14.58
N SER A 278 -7.39 -20.49 15.18
CA SER A 278 -7.73 -21.16 16.44
C SER A 278 -7.61 -20.27 17.67
N PHE A 279 -6.88 -19.15 17.57
CA PHE A 279 -6.66 -18.20 18.65
C PHE A 279 -7.69 -17.07 18.64
N THR A 280 -7.97 -16.52 17.46
CA THR A 280 -8.94 -15.43 17.27
C THR A 280 -10.37 -15.93 17.10
N GLY A 281 -10.57 -17.19 16.70
CA GLY A 281 -11.87 -17.72 16.27
C GLY A 281 -12.27 -17.32 14.85
N LEU A 282 -11.49 -16.46 14.18
CA LEU A 282 -11.76 -15.94 12.84
C LEU A 282 -11.17 -16.85 11.75
N ASN A 283 -11.86 -16.99 10.62
CA ASN A 283 -11.41 -17.83 9.52
C ASN A 283 -10.51 -17.08 8.51
N PHE A 284 -9.30 -16.69 8.92
CA PHE A 284 -8.31 -16.13 7.99
C PHE A 284 -7.88 -17.17 6.96
N GLU A 285 -7.99 -16.85 5.67
CA GLU A 285 -7.51 -17.73 4.62
C GLU A 285 -5.99 -17.60 4.44
N SER A 286 -5.29 -18.72 4.19
CA SER A 286 -3.85 -18.68 3.88
C SER A 286 -3.53 -17.92 2.59
N SER A 287 -4.53 -17.76 1.72
CA SER A 287 -4.52 -17.04 0.46
C SER A 287 -5.14 -15.64 0.55
N GLY A 288 -5.66 -15.20 1.70
CA GLY A 288 -6.45 -13.96 1.82
C GLY A 288 -5.70 -12.69 1.40
N LEU A 289 -4.37 -12.66 1.54
CA LEU A 289 -3.53 -11.54 1.08
C LEU A 289 -2.96 -11.75 -0.34
N SER A 290 -3.21 -12.88 -0.98
CA SER A 290 -2.45 -13.29 -2.19
C SER A 290 -2.75 -12.46 -3.43
N GLU A 291 -3.92 -11.82 -3.49
CA GLU A 291 -4.27 -10.86 -4.56
C GLU A 291 -3.45 -9.57 -4.53
N TYR A 292 -2.87 -9.20 -3.37
CA TYR A 292 -2.02 -8.01 -3.24
C TYR A 292 -0.54 -8.30 -3.63
N TYR A 293 -0.16 -9.57 -3.79
CA TYR A 293 1.21 -9.98 -4.15
C TYR A 293 1.28 -11.08 -5.21
N ASP A 294 0.22 -11.23 -6.03
CA ASP A 294 0.03 -12.34 -6.97
C ASP A 294 1.18 -12.50 -8.01
N GLY A 295 1.97 -11.44 -8.17
CA GLY A 295 3.08 -11.40 -9.12
C GLY A 295 2.63 -11.10 -10.54
N SER A 296 1.45 -10.52 -10.73
CA SER A 296 1.09 -9.86 -11.99
C SER A 296 2.04 -8.68 -12.29
N CYS A 297 2.04 -8.23 -13.54
CA CYS A 297 2.64 -6.96 -13.92
C CYS A 297 1.51 -5.93 -13.96
N VAL A 298 1.58 -4.91 -13.11
CA VAL A 298 0.64 -3.79 -13.07
C VAL A 298 1.22 -2.67 -13.94
N SER A 299 0.48 -2.20 -14.93
CA SER A 299 0.94 -1.09 -15.79
C SER A 299 1.03 0.20 -14.98
N CYS A 300 2.11 0.96 -15.11
CA CYS A 300 2.19 2.32 -14.60
C CYS A 300 1.65 3.36 -15.60
N LYS A 301 1.16 2.94 -16.76
CA LYS A 301 0.33 3.78 -17.65
C LYS A 301 -1.14 3.44 -17.43
N GLU A 302 -1.95 4.46 -17.16
CA GLU A 302 -3.38 4.32 -16.79
C GLU A 302 -4.23 3.75 -17.92
N SER A 303 -4.16 4.40 -19.09
CA SER A 303 -4.84 4.01 -20.32
C SER A 303 -4.40 2.65 -20.92
N ALA A 304 -3.60 1.87 -20.17
CA ALA A 304 -3.36 0.45 -20.44
C ALA A 304 -4.37 -0.49 -19.75
N ASP A 305 -5.12 -0.03 -18.74
CA ASP A 305 -6.27 -0.79 -18.23
C ASP A 305 -7.49 -0.54 -19.16
N PRO A 306 -8.06 -1.58 -19.80
CA PRO A 306 -9.19 -1.41 -20.72
C PRO A 306 -10.48 -0.95 -20.05
N TYR A 307 -10.50 -0.84 -18.72
CA TYR A 307 -11.62 -0.40 -17.91
C TYR A 307 -11.34 0.93 -17.18
N ALA A 308 -10.19 1.57 -17.41
CA ALA A 308 -9.85 2.87 -16.80
C ALA A 308 -10.99 3.88 -17.01
N ASN A 309 -11.29 4.62 -15.94
CA ASN A 309 -12.49 5.45 -15.85
C ASN A 309 -12.19 6.82 -16.44
N VAL A 310 -12.52 7.02 -17.73
CA VAL A 310 -12.19 8.25 -18.50
C VAL A 310 -12.76 9.57 -17.90
N ASP A 311 -13.59 9.47 -16.87
CA ASP A 311 -14.07 10.59 -16.06
C ASP A 311 -13.02 11.07 -15.03
N GLU A 312 -12.20 10.16 -14.46
CA GLU A 312 -11.15 10.43 -13.47
C GLU A 312 -9.86 10.96 -14.11
N ASP A 313 -9.57 10.59 -15.38
CA ASP A 313 -8.49 11.12 -16.25
C ASP A 313 -8.43 12.67 -16.37
N ASN A 314 -9.38 13.41 -15.76
CA ASN A 314 -9.48 14.87 -15.81
C ASN A 314 -9.11 15.57 -14.49
N GLU A 315 -8.81 14.87 -13.39
CA GLU A 315 -8.61 15.51 -12.08
C GLU A 315 -7.15 15.93 -11.80
N ASP A 316 -6.14 15.17 -12.25
CA ASP A 316 -4.70 15.47 -12.09
C ASP A 316 -4.01 15.83 -13.42
N GLY A 317 -4.36 15.16 -14.52
CA GLY A 317 -3.98 15.48 -15.88
C GLY A 317 -2.64 14.92 -16.35
N ASP A 318 -2.17 13.81 -15.79
CA ASP A 318 -1.08 13.03 -16.38
C ASP A 318 -1.54 11.70 -17.04
N ASP A 319 -0.75 10.64 -16.97
CA ASP A 319 -0.92 9.36 -17.69
C ASP A 319 -0.45 8.17 -16.81
N ILE A 320 -0.15 8.42 -15.52
CA ILE A 320 0.60 7.57 -14.60
C ILE A 320 -0.33 7.00 -13.53
N ALA A 321 -0.37 5.66 -13.42
CA ALA A 321 -1.29 5.02 -12.49
C ALA A 321 -0.93 5.31 -11.03
N GLU A 322 -1.92 5.75 -10.24
CA GLU A 322 -1.86 6.06 -8.80
C GLU A 322 -1.10 5.00 -7.96
N VAL A 323 -1.29 3.71 -8.25
CA VAL A 323 -0.57 2.59 -7.60
C VAL A 323 0.95 2.66 -7.79
N CYS A 324 1.41 3.21 -8.92
CA CYS A 324 2.82 3.45 -9.19
C CYS A 324 3.30 4.78 -8.61
N GLU A 325 2.48 5.84 -8.66
CA GLU A 325 2.71 7.12 -7.98
C GLU A 325 2.99 6.89 -6.49
N GLU A 326 2.00 6.42 -5.73
CA GLU A 326 2.06 6.28 -4.28
C GLU A 326 3.23 5.39 -3.83
N LEU A 327 3.37 4.20 -4.42
CA LEU A 327 4.45 3.27 -4.07
C LEU A 327 5.83 3.84 -4.45
N TYR A 328 5.96 4.57 -5.55
CA TYR A 328 7.22 5.23 -5.90
C TYR A 328 7.53 6.38 -4.93
N MET A 329 6.56 7.23 -4.59
CA MET A 329 6.75 8.33 -3.65
C MET A 329 7.32 7.84 -2.32
N GLN A 330 6.70 6.79 -1.77
CA GLN A 330 7.04 6.25 -0.44
C GLN A 330 8.27 5.32 -0.43
N ALA A 331 8.64 4.73 -1.56
CA ALA A 331 9.74 3.78 -1.60
C ALA A 331 11.13 4.41 -1.45
N ALA A 332 12.00 3.67 -0.75
CA ALA A 332 13.45 3.74 -0.94
C ALA A 332 13.81 3.18 -2.33
N LYS A 333 14.64 3.92 -3.08
CA LYS A 333 14.84 3.74 -4.53
C LYS A 333 16.24 3.20 -4.86
N CYS A 334 16.33 2.22 -5.75
CA CYS A 334 17.59 1.71 -6.31
C CYS A 334 17.49 1.63 -7.83
N GLU A 335 17.92 2.71 -8.50
CA GLU A 335 17.60 2.99 -9.90
C GLU A 335 18.81 2.80 -10.85
N GLU A 336 19.90 2.17 -10.39
CA GLU A 336 21.12 1.96 -11.19
C GLU A 336 20.88 1.18 -12.51
N GLY A 337 19.79 0.41 -12.58
CA GLY A 337 19.37 -0.33 -13.77
C GLY A 337 18.47 0.44 -14.74
N ILE A 338 17.94 1.61 -14.35
CA ILE A 338 17.11 2.46 -15.20
C ILE A 338 18.00 3.38 -16.03
N SER A 339 17.77 3.43 -17.35
CA SER A 339 18.40 4.43 -18.20
C SER A 339 17.71 5.78 -18.00
N THR A 340 18.13 6.52 -16.99
CA THR A 340 17.68 7.91 -16.81
C THR A 340 18.14 8.73 -18.02
N SER A 341 17.19 9.38 -18.69
CA SER A 341 17.48 10.32 -19.77
C SER A 341 18.02 11.60 -19.17
N SER A 342 19.34 11.65 -18.98
CA SER A 342 20.05 12.89 -18.62
C SER A 342 19.84 13.94 -19.71
N SER A 343 18.85 14.80 -19.52
CA SER A 343 18.55 15.97 -20.36
C SER A 343 19.47 17.14 -20.02
#